data_AF-A0A521YTM3-F1
#
_entry.id   AF-A0A521YTM3-F1
#
_cell.length_a   1.000
_cell.length_b   1.000
_cell.length_c   1.000
_cell.angle_alpha   90.00
_cell.angle_beta   90.00
_cell.angle_gamma   90.00
#
_symmetry.space_group_name_H-M   'P 1'
#
loop_
_entity.id
_entity.type
_entity.pdbx_description
1 polymer ?
#
loop_
_entity_poly.entity_id
_entity_poly.type
_entity_poly.pdbx_seq_one_letter_code
_entity_poly.pdbx_strand_id
1 'polypeptide(L)' 'MHRFSAEARHADHTLPSTVSEIQRKGIVISRRDISVPGYRGQLAHVALYWLDRDPENVARARALLGAEVERAA' A
#
# COMPACT_ATOMS: atom_id res chain seq x y z
N MET A 1 -22.47 -12.24 -2.47
CA MET A 1 -21.74 -11.77 -1.28
C MET A 1 -21.13 -10.42 -1.62
N HIS A 2 -21.75 -9.33 -1.15
CA HIS A 2 -21.45 -7.97 -1.56
C HIS A 2 -20.25 -7.40 -0.77
N ARG A 3 -19.48 -6.55 -1.44
CA ARG A 3 -18.32 -5.76 -0.98
C ARG A 3 -18.45 -5.16 0.45
N PHE A 4 -19.67 -4.97 0.94
CA PHE A 4 -19.98 -4.36 2.23
C PHE A 4 -19.72 -5.22 3.48
N SER A 5 -19.63 -6.55 3.36
CA SER A 5 -19.54 -7.43 4.54
C SER A 5 -18.14 -7.51 5.19
N ALA A 6 -17.09 -7.13 4.47
CA ALA A 6 -15.70 -7.15 4.97
C ALA A 6 -15.25 -5.81 5.58
N GLU A 7 -15.81 -4.69 5.11
CA GLU A 7 -15.46 -3.33 5.56
C GLU A 7 -15.86 -3.08 7.02
N ALA A 8 -17.00 -3.63 7.46
CA ALA A 8 -17.60 -3.31 8.75
C ALA A 8 -16.93 -3.92 9.99
N ARG A 9 -16.08 -4.95 9.84
CA ARG A 9 -15.56 -5.72 11.00
C ARG A 9 -14.14 -5.38 11.43
N HIS A 10 -13.32 -4.85 10.54
CA HIS A 10 -11.88 -4.70 10.83
C HIS A 10 -11.28 -3.32 10.56
N ALA A 11 -12.05 -2.36 10.01
CA ALA A 11 -11.62 -0.96 9.87
C ALA A 11 -10.16 -0.77 9.39
N ASP A 12 -9.63 -1.70 8.60
CA ASP A 12 -8.29 -1.60 8.06
C ASP A 12 -8.37 -0.79 6.76
N HIS A 13 -8.60 0.52 6.93
CA HIS A 13 -8.66 1.49 5.83
C HIS A 13 -7.28 1.94 5.36
N THR A 14 -6.22 1.27 5.80
CA THR A 14 -4.85 1.72 5.64
C THR A 14 -4.16 0.76 4.69
N LEU A 15 -4.12 0.97 3.38
CA LEU A 15 -3.27 1.91 2.66
C LEU A 15 -3.77 2.30 1.24
N PRO A 16 -5.06 2.13 0.81
CA PRO A 16 -5.42 2.40 -0.59
C PRO A 16 -5.17 3.85 -1.02
N SER A 17 -5.47 4.80 -0.12
CA SER A 17 -5.25 6.24 -0.36
C SER A 17 -3.76 6.58 -0.43
N THR A 18 -2.96 6.05 0.50
CA THR A 18 -1.50 6.20 0.53
C THR A 18 -0.84 5.64 -0.72
N VAL A 19 -1.20 4.42 -1.14
CA VAL A 19 -0.69 3.81 -2.37
C VAL A 19 -1.11 4.63 -3.59
N SER A 20 -2.36 5.10 -3.62
CA SER A 20 -2.85 5.96 -4.71
C SER A 20 -2.12 7.31 -4.78
N GLU A 21 -1.72 7.87 -3.64
CA GLU A 21 -0.94 9.10 -3.57
C GLU A 21 0.50 8.88 -4.04
N ILE A 22 1.15 7.80 -3.58
CA ILE A 22 2.49 7.41 -4.03
C ILE A 22 2.51 7.17 -5.54
N GLN A 23 1.51 6.49 -6.08
CA GLN A 23 1.40 6.26 -7.53
C GLN A 23 1.14 7.55 -8.32
N ARG A 24 0.40 8.51 -7.76
CA ARG A 24 0.24 9.85 -8.37
C ARG A 24 1.57 10.61 -8.47
N LYS A 25 2.53 10.32 -7.59
CA LYS A 25 3.89 10.85 -7.65
C LYS A 25 4.79 10.09 -8.65
N GLY A 26 4.22 9.17 -9.44
CA GLY A 26 4.94 8.42 -10.49
C GLY A 26 5.70 7.19 -10.00
N ILE A 27 5.46 6.75 -8.77
CA ILE A 27 6.09 5.56 -8.18
C ILE A 27 5.15 4.36 -8.31
N VAL A 28 5.62 3.30 -8.94
CA VAL A 28 4.89 2.05 -9.12
C VAL A 28 4.99 1.20 -7.84
N ILE A 29 3.83 0.89 -7.27
CA ILE A 29 3.69 -0.03 -6.13
C ILE A 29 2.96 -1.28 -6.61
N SER A 30 3.62 -2.42 -6.49
CA SER A 30 3.01 -3.71 -6.76
C SER A 30 2.13 -4.13 -5.57
N ARG A 31 1.06 -4.89 -5.86
CA ARG A 31 0.17 -5.44 -4.84
C ARG A 31 -0.27 -6.87 -5.14
N ARG A 32 -0.53 -7.65 -4.09
CA ARG A 32 -1.16 -8.97 -4.17
C ARG A 32 -2.10 -9.20 -3.00
N ASP A 33 -3.31 -9.63 -3.30
CA ASP A 33 -4.28 -10.03 -2.29
C ASP A 33 -3.88 -11.38 -1.70
N ILE A 34 -3.87 -11.49 -0.38
CA ILE A 34 -3.53 -12.68 0.38
C ILE A 34 -4.55 -12.92 1.49
N SER A 35 -4.65 -14.16 1.95
CA SER A 35 -5.44 -14.52 3.12
C SER A 35 -4.50 -14.97 4.23
N VAL A 36 -4.65 -14.37 5.42
CA VAL A 36 -3.81 -14.66 6.58
C VAL A 36 -4.69 -15.04 7.77
N PRO A 37 -4.18 -15.81 8.74
CA PRO A 37 -4.87 -16.02 10.01
C PRO A 37 -5.12 -14.65 10.68
N GLY A 38 -6.39 -14.35 10.91
CA GLY A 38 -6.87 -13.17 11.61
C GLY A 38 -7.30 -13.49 13.05
N TYR A 39 -7.98 -12.53 13.68
CA TYR A 39 -8.35 -12.61 15.09
C TYR A 39 -9.24 -13.83 15.38
N ARG A 40 -8.93 -14.56 16.47
CA ARG A 40 -9.65 -15.78 16.90
C ARG A 40 -9.79 -16.86 15.82
N GLY A 41 -8.79 -17.01 14.95
CA GLY A 41 -8.79 -18.02 13.90
C GLY A 41 -9.72 -17.71 12.73
N GLN A 42 -10.30 -16.50 12.67
CA GLN A 42 -11.01 -16.04 11.48
C GLN A 42 -10.00 -15.72 10.38
N LEU A 43 -10.32 -16.01 9.12
CA LEU A 43 -9.48 -15.61 8.00
C LEU A 43 -9.61 -14.11 7.75
N ALA A 44 -8.48 -13.42 7.65
CA ALA A 44 -8.40 -12.04 7.23
C ALA A 44 -7.91 -11.96 5.79
N HIS A 45 -8.59 -11.16 4.96
CA HIS A 45 -8.17 -10.86 3.60
C HIS A 45 -7.47 -9.52 3.59
N VAL A 46 -6.19 -9.51 3.21
CA VAL A 46 -5.34 -8.31 3.21
C VAL A 46 -4.59 -8.20 1.88
N ALA A 47 -4.03 -7.03 1.61
CA ALA A 47 -3.18 -6.81 0.46
C ALA A 47 -1.72 -6.66 0.90
N LEU A 48 -0.82 -7.41 0.27
CA LEU A 48 0.62 -7.25 0.39
C LEU A 48 1.08 -6.22 -0.65
N TYR A 49 1.84 -5.21 -0.23
CA TYR A 49 2.36 -4.16 -1.09
C TYR A 49 3.89 -4.15 -1.08
N TRP A 50 4.51 -3.84 -2.23
CA TRP A 50 5.95 -3.62 -2.32
C TRP A 50 6.30 -2.66 -3.44
N LEU A 51 7.44 -1.98 -3.30
CA LEU A 51 7.99 -1.15 -4.37
C LEU A 51 8.37 -2.04 -5.56
N ASP A 52 7.93 -1.67 -6.76
CA ASP A 52 8.41 -2.34 -7.97
C ASP A 52 9.92 -2.12 -8.12
N ARG A 53 10.65 -3.22 -8.37
CA ARG A 53 12.13 -3.24 -8.36
C ARG A 53 12.75 -2.76 -9.67
N ASP A 54 11.95 -2.32 -10.63
CA ASP A 54 12.45 -1.62 -11.80
C ASP A 54 13.43 -0.49 -11.40
N PRO A 55 14.64 -0.43 -11.98
CA PRO A 55 15.66 0.55 -11.60
C PRO A 55 15.20 2.00 -11.71
N GLU A 56 14.39 2.33 -12.73
CA GLU A 56 13.87 3.69 -12.88
C GLU A 56 12.86 4.02 -11.78
N ASN A 57 11.99 3.07 -11.46
CA ASN A 57 11.02 3.22 -10.37
C ASN A 57 11.71 3.44 -9.01
N VAL A 58 12.75 2.65 -8.72
CA VAL A 58 13.56 2.81 -7.50
C VAL A 58 14.28 4.16 -7.48
N ALA A 59 14.82 4.61 -8.61
CA ALA A 59 15.45 5.92 -8.74
C ALA A 59 14.46 7.06 -8.48
N ARG A 60 13.25 7.00 -9.07
CA ARG A 60 12.16 7.97 -8.83
C ARG A 60 11.76 8.01 -7.35
N ALA A 61 11.59 6.85 -6.72
CA ALA A 61 11.25 6.76 -5.30
C ALA A 61 12.33 7.38 -4.40
N ARG A 62 13.61 7.13 -4.69
CA ARG A 62 14.73 7.73 -3.96
C ARG A 62 14.79 9.25 -4.14
N ALA A 63 14.63 9.74 -5.37
CA ALA A 63 14.62 11.17 -5.66
C ALA A 63 13.48 11.89 -4.93
N LEU A 64 12.29 11.29 -4.88
CA LEU A 64 11.15 11.82 -4.16
C LEU A 64 11.42 11.94 -2.65
N LEU A 65 11.97 10.88 -2.04
CA LEU A 65 12.30 10.87 -0.62
C LEU A 65 13.42 11.86 -0.27
N GLY A 66 14.42 12.00 -1.15
CA GLY A 66 15.47 13.03 -0.99
C GLY A 66 14.91 14.45 -1.05
N ALA A 67 13.97 14.71 -1.97
CA ALA A 67 13.35 16.02 -2.14
C ALA A 67 12.38 16.41 -1.01
N GLU A 68 11.73 15.45 -0.34
CA GLU A 68 10.89 15.73 0.83
C GLU A 68 11.71 16.03 2.09
N VAL A 69 12.88 15.38 2.28
CA VAL A 69 13.77 15.66 3.41
C VAL A 69 14.33 17.09 3.33
N GLU A 70 14.71 17.56 2.15
CA GLU A 70 15.21 18.94 1.98
C GLU A 70 14.14 20.02 2.19
N ARG A 71 12.86 19.72 1.95
CA ARG A 71 11.75 20.65 2.17
C ARG A 71 11.29 20.75 3.63
N ALA A 72 11.64 19.76 4.44
CA ALA A 72 11.28 19.70 5.87
C ALA A 72 12.40 20.23 6.79
N ALA A 73 13.54 20.64 6.23
CA ALA A 73 14.69 21.25 6.91
C ALA A 73 14.68 22.78 6.74
#